data_AF-A0A7Z9ZI28-F1
#
_entry.id   AF-A0A7Z9ZI28-F1
#
_cell.length_a   1.000
_cell.length_b   1.000
_cell.length_c   1.000
_cell.angle_alpha   90.00
_cell.angle_beta   90.00
_cell.angle_gamma   90.00
#
_symmetry.space_group_name_H-M   'P 1'
#
loop_
_entity.id
_entity.type
_entity.pdbx_description
1 polymer ?
#
loop_
_entity_poly.entity_id
_entity_poly.type
_entity_poly.pdbx_seq_one_letter_code
_entity_poly.pdbx_strand_id
1 'polypeptide(L)'
;MKKWMLLLLAVLVVASLGFASVANAETEKGTGTLEARGDGLAGLHGTGWVRISGNGVLWVKGAENVVVEGRGHKKVFPDGWIEYVGFKGTARIRGGNFSVILAGERIDLYAVGSGRAILWGKGTYEVNGLITNVWPGTIETVSY
;
A
#
# COMPACT_ATOMS: atom_id res chain seq x y z
N MET A 1 -22.01 11.17 -1.29
CA MET A 1 -21.76 9.99 -2.15
C MET A 1 -20.27 9.61 -2.31
N LYS A 2 -19.27 10.50 -2.12
CA LYS A 2 -17.85 10.18 -2.38
C LYS A 2 -17.09 9.39 -1.29
N LYS A 3 -17.35 9.63 0.01
CA LYS A 3 -16.56 9.05 1.11
C LYS A 3 -16.79 7.54 1.31
N TRP A 4 -18.03 7.10 1.13
CA TRP A 4 -18.42 5.71 1.36
C TRP A 4 -17.94 4.80 0.22
N MET A 5 -17.84 5.33 -1.00
CA MET A 5 -17.30 4.62 -2.15
C MET A 5 -15.78 4.39 -2.04
N LEU A 6 -15.04 5.38 -1.52
CA LEU A 6 -13.59 5.24 -1.24
C LEU A 6 -13.31 4.24 -0.11
N LEU A 7 -14.12 4.28 0.96
CA LEU A 7 -14.05 3.29 2.04
C LEU A 7 -14.40 1.88 1.55
N LEU A 8 -15.43 1.74 0.72
CA LEU A 8 -15.77 0.45 0.08
C LEU A 8 -14.64 -0.05 -0.81
N LEU A 9 -13.99 0.82 -1.59
CA LEU A 9 -12.86 0.45 -2.43
C LEU A 9 -11.65 -0.02 -1.58
N ALA A 10 -11.32 0.72 -0.52
CA ALA A 10 -10.26 0.35 0.42
C ALA A 10 -10.57 -0.99 1.12
N VAL A 11 -11.82 -1.22 1.53
CA VAL A 11 -12.27 -2.50 2.11
C VAL A 11 -12.22 -3.63 1.08
N LEU A 12 -12.58 -3.38 -0.19
CA LEU A 12 -12.53 -4.38 -1.26
C LEU A 12 -11.08 -4.79 -1.58
N VAL A 13 -10.15 -3.83 -1.62
CA VAL A 13 -8.71 -4.03 -1.85
C VAL A 13 -8.09 -4.85 -0.69
N VAL A 14 -8.47 -4.57 0.55
CA VAL A 14 -8.02 -5.34 1.71
C VAL A 14 -8.63 -6.74 1.71
N ALA A 15 -9.88 -6.90 1.30
CA ALA A 15 -10.54 -8.19 1.17
C ALA A 15 -9.92 -9.06 0.07
N SER A 16 -9.51 -8.49 -1.08
CA SER A 16 -8.82 -9.24 -2.14
C SER A 16 -7.39 -9.64 -1.74
N LEU A 17 -6.74 -8.88 -0.86
CA LEU A 17 -5.48 -9.28 -0.23
C LEU A 17 -5.70 -10.33 0.88
N GLY A 18 -6.93 -10.66 1.28
CA GLY A 18 -7.21 -11.63 2.35
C GLY A 18 -7.29 -13.10 1.93
N PHE A 19 -7.40 -13.42 0.64
CA PHE A 19 -7.70 -14.80 0.20
C PHE A 19 -6.71 -15.34 -0.83
N ALA A 20 -5.69 -16.04 -0.34
CA ALA A 20 -5.12 -17.20 -1.03
C ALA A 20 -4.48 -18.11 0.01
N SER A 21 -5.24 -19.09 0.51
CA SER A 21 -4.68 -20.28 1.14
C SER A 21 -4.67 -21.39 0.09
N VAL A 22 -3.55 -21.61 -0.60
CA VAL A 22 -3.26 -22.90 -1.25
C VAL A 22 -1.75 -23.17 -1.29
N ALA A 23 -1.38 -24.25 -0.60
CA ALA A 23 -0.26 -25.17 -0.73
C ALA A 23 0.97 -24.83 -1.61
N ASN A 24 2.15 -25.00 -1.00
CA ASN A 24 3.41 -25.49 -1.59
C ASN A 24 3.84 -24.84 -2.91
N ALA A 25 4.33 -23.61 -2.82
CA ALA A 25 5.66 -23.35 -3.33
C ALA A 25 6.48 -22.90 -2.13
N GLU A 26 7.64 -23.52 -1.97
CA GLU A 26 8.71 -23.10 -1.06
C GLU A 26 8.78 -21.57 -1.09
N THR A 27 8.12 -20.94 -0.11
CA THR A 27 8.13 -19.49 0.03
C THR A 27 9.51 -19.22 0.57
N GLU A 28 10.45 -19.05 -0.35
CA GLU A 28 11.68 -18.36 -0.08
C GLU A 28 11.31 -17.19 0.83
N LYS A 29 12.02 -17.09 1.96
CA LYS A 29 11.95 -15.97 2.88
C LYS A 29 12.48 -14.73 2.16
N GLY A 30 11.79 -14.29 1.10
CA GLY A 30 12.21 -13.25 0.20
C GLY A 30 12.12 -11.93 0.94
N THR A 31 13.27 -11.34 1.23
CA THR A 31 13.40 -9.92 1.50
C THR A 31 13.44 -9.20 0.15
N GLY A 32 12.31 -9.09 -0.53
CA GLY A 32 12.28 -8.38 -1.79
C GLY A 32 12.04 -6.90 -1.62
N THR A 33 12.26 -6.17 -2.71
CA THR A 33 12.04 -4.73 -2.80
C THR A 33 10.96 -4.43 -3.84
N LEU A 34 10.09 -3.48 -3.52
CA LEU A 34 9.12 -2.91 -4.44
C LEU A 34 9.33 -1.40 -4.49
N GLU A 35 9.59 -0.88 -5.68
CA GLU A 35 9.52 0.55 -5.97
C GLU A 35 8.32 0.79 -6.88
N ALA A 36 7.49 1.80 -6.61
CA ALA A 36 6.41 2.18 -7.51
C ALA A 36 6.21 3.69 -7.54
N ARG A 37 6.02 4.24 -8.73
CA ARG A 37 5.74 5.66 -8.95
C ARG A 37 4.55 5.85 -9.87
N GLY A 38 3.59 6.69 -9.47
CA GLY A 38 2.41 6.93 -10.31
C GLY A 38 1.28 7.72 -9.66
N ASP A 39 0.15 7.75 -10.35
CA ASP A 39 -1.12 8.34 -9.95
C ASP A 39 -2.21 7.26 -9.95
N GLY A 40 -3.05 7.26 -8.92
CA GLY A 40 -4.13 6.29 -8.75
C GLY A 40 -4.15 5.72 -7.34
N LEU A 41 -4.06 4.40 -7.21
CA LEU A 41 -4.12 3.67 -5.95
C LEU A 41 -2.89 2.77 -5.81
N ALA A 42 -2.20 2.90 -4.69
CA ALA A 42 -1.17 1.98 -4.23
C ALA A 42 -1.59 1.40 -2.87
N GLY A 43 -1.91 0.11 -2.84
CA GLY A 43 -2.21 -0.66 -1.64
C GLY A 43 -1.12 -1.69 -1.39
N LEU A 44 -0.80 -1.95 -0.13
CA LEU A 44 0.20 -2.94 0.27
C LEU A 44 -0.24 -3.61 1.56
N HIS A 45 -0.01 -4.92 1.62
CA HIS A 45 -0.16 -5.73 2.82
C HIS A 45 1.05 -6.65 2.97
N GLY A 46 1.68 -6.65 4.15
CA GLY A 46 2.87 -7.45 4.35
C GLY A 46 3.60 -7.19 5.67
N THR A 47 4.87 -7.61 5.67
CA THR A 47 5.81 -7.47 6.78
C THR A 47 7.08 -6.78 6.29
N GLY A 48 7.64 -5.89 7.10
CA GLY A 48 8.89 -5.20 6.77
C GLY A 48 8.81 -3.71 7.00
N TRP A 49 9.41 -2.95 6.08
CA TRP A 49 9.49 -1.49 6.12
C TRP A 49 8.96 -0.89 4.82
N VAL A 50 8.17 0.18 4.94
CA VAL A 50 7.60 0.92 3.81
C VAL A 50 7.81 2.42 3.99
N ARG A 51 8.25 3.08 2.93
CA ARG A 51 8.15 4.52 2.74
C ARG A 51 7.14 4.78 1.63
N ILE A 52 6.12 5.56 1.93
CA ILE A 52 5.14 5.99 0.92
C ILE A 52 4.96 7.50 0.99
N SER A 53 5.00 8.17 -0.15
CA SER A 53 4.78 9.61 -0.25
C SER A 53 3.83 9.94 -1.39
N GLY A 54 3.20 11.11 -1.33
CA GLY A 54 2.30 11.57 -2.37
C GLY A 54 1.25 12.55 -1.85
N ASN A 55 0.18 12.72 -2.64
CA ASN A 55 -0.91 13.65 -2.34
C ASN A 55 -2.25 12.94 -2.46
N GLY A 56 -3.08 12.91 -1.42
CA GLY A 56 -4.40 12.28 -1.49
C GLY A 56 -4.94 11.85 -0.13
N VAL A 57 -5.28 10.57 -0.01
CA VAL A 57 -5.76 9.98 1.24
C VAL A 57 -4.95 8.73 1.55
N LEU A 58 -4.37 8.71 2.75
CA LEU A 58 -3.56 7.61 3.26
C LEU A 58 -4.33 6.86 4.34
N TRP A 59 -4.41 5.53 4.22
CA TRP A 59 -4.91 4.63 5.26
C TRP A 59 -3.81 3.70 5.74
N VAL A 60 -3.71 3.49 7.04
CA VAL A 60 -2.74 2.58 7.67
C VAL A 60 -3.44 1.77 8.76
N LYS A 61 -3.13 0.47 8.86
CA LYS A 61 -3.61 -0.42 9.93
C LYS A 61 -2.57 -1.48 10.28
N GLY A 62 -2.52 -1.87 11.55
CA GLY A 62 -1.75 -3.02 12.03
C GLY A 62 -0.24 -2.80 12.17
N ALA A 63 0.29 -1.64 11.76
CA ALA A 63 1.70 -1.34 11.88
C ALA A 63 2.14 -1.11 13.34
N GLU A 64 3.31 -1.62 13.69
CA GLU A 64 3.95 -1.41 15.00
C GLU A 64 4.48 0.02 15.14
N ASN A 65 4.99 0.58 14.05
CA ASN A 65 5.50 1.94 14.01
C ASN A 65 5.02 2.67 12.75
N VAL A 66 4.51 3.90 12.95
CA VAL A 66 4.05 4.79 11.88
C VAL A 66 4.52 6.20 12.18
N VAL A 67 5.40 6.72 11.32
CA VAL A 67 5.87 8.11 11.35
C VAL A 67 5.34 8.81 10.12
N VAL A 68 4.63 9.92 10.32
CA VAL A 68 4.05 10.72 9.23
C VAL A 68 4.57 12.14 9.29
N GLU A 69 5.13 12.60 8.17
CA GLU A 69 5.64 13.95 7.97
C GLU A 69 4.87 14.63 6.84
N GLY A 70 4.31 15.82 7.09
CA GLY A 70 3.59 16.59 6.08
C GLY A 70 2.27 17.16 6.58
N ARG A 71 1.34 17.41 5.64
CA ARG A 71 0.01 17.96 5.92
C ARG A 71 -1.07 16.90 5.76
N GLY A 72 -2.18 17.08 6.45
CA GLY A 72 -3.38 16.24 6.38
C GLY A 72 -4.14 16.20 7.71
N HIS A 73 -5.42 15.83 7.65
CA HIS A 73 -6.23 15.63 8.84
C HIS A 73 -6.22 14.15 9.24
N LYS A 74 -5.68 13.85 10.42
CA LYS A 74 -5.65 12.49 10.98
C LYS A 74 -6.99 12.14 11.63
N LYS A 75 -7.50 10.96 11.32
CA LYS A 75 -8.66 10.33 11.97
C LYS A 75 -8.31 8.90 12.35
N VAL A 76 -8.63 8.50 13.59
CA VAL A 76 -8.45 7.14 14.08
C VAL A 76 -9.81 6.48 14.22
N PHE A 77 -9.95 5.25 13.74
CA PHE A 77 -11.17 4.47 13.79
C PHE A 77 -11.07 3.37 14.86
N PRO A 78 -12.21 2.96 15.47
CA PRO A 78 -12.21 1.93 16.52
C PRO A 78 -11.67 0.56 16.08
N ASP A 79 -11.68 0.27 14.78
CA ASP A 79 -11.21 -0.98 14.19
C ASP A 79 -9.71 -0.98 13.84
N GLY A 80 -8.98 0.03 14.32
CA GLY A 80 -7.53 0.14 14.20
C GLY A 80 -7.04 0.83 12.92
N TRP A 81 -7.94 1.28 12.03
CA TRP A 81 -7.53 2.10 10.89
C TRP A 81 -7.18 3.52 11.32
N ILE A 82 -6.15 4.06 10.69
CA ILE A 82 -5.77 5.47 10.76
C ILE A 82 -5.87 6.03 9.34
N GLU A 83 -6.67 7.08 9.17
CA GLU A 83 -6.85 7.80 7.92
C GLU A 83 -6.21 9.19 8.00
N TYR A 84 -5.53 9.60 6.93
CA TYR A 84 -5.03 10.96 6.75
C TYR A 84 -5.67 11.57 5.50
N VAL A 85 -6.66 12.43 5.68
CA VAL A 85 -7.38 13.09 4.59
C VAL A 85 -6.65 14.36 4.16
N GLY A 86 -6.48 14.56 2.84
CA GLY A 86 -5.69 15.66 2.32
C GLY A 86 -4.20 15.48 2.63
N PHE A 87 -3.76 14.21 2.72
CA PHE A 87 -2.38 13.83 2.92
C PHE A 87 -1.51 14.46 1.84
N LYS A 88 -0.47 15.18 2.25
CA LYS A 88 0.59 15.71 1.40
C LYS A 88 1.89 15.61 2.17
N GLY A 89 2.64 14.53 1.93
CA GLY A 89 3.78 14.21 2.77
C GLY A 89 4.37 12.83 2.52
N THR A 90 5.11 12.35 3.51
CA THR A 90 5.73 11.02 3.54
C THR A 90 5.31 10.29 4.80
N ALA A 91 4.95 9.01 4.67
CA ALA A 91 4.77 8.09 5.77
C ALA A 91 5.85 7.02 5.74
N ARG A 92 6.42 6.71 6.90
CA ARG A 92 7.35 5.60 7.13
C ARG A 92 6.69 4.62 8.09
N ILE A 93 6.61 3.37 7.68
CA ILE A 93 5.80 2.33 8.32
C ILE A 93 6.67 1.11 8.53
N ARG A 94 6.59 0.50 9.71
CA ARG A 94 7.28 -0.76 10.05
C ARG A 94 6.37 -1.67 10.87
N GLY A 95 6.47 -2.97 10.63
CA GLY A 95 5.91 -3.99 11.50
C GLY A 95 5.72 -5.33 10.81
N GLY A 96 5.17 -6.29 11.55
CA GLY A 96 4.58 -7.51 11.00
C GLY A 96 3.08 -7.34 10.72
N ASN A 97 2.64 -7.81 9.56
CA ASN A 97 1.21 -7.90 9.21
C ASN A 97 0.45 -6.54 9.23
N PHE A 98 0.94 -5.57 8.46
CA PHE A 98 0.29 -4.26 8.32
C PHE A 98 -0.30 -4.07 6.93
N SER A 99 -1.25 -3.13 6.83
CA SER A 99 -1.80 -2.66 5.57
C SER A 99 -1.62 -1.16 5.44
N VAL A 100 -1.24 -0.72 4.23
CA VAL A 100 -1.16 0.69 3.85
C VAL A 100 -1.80 0.90 2.50
N ILE A 101 -2.57 1.98 2.36
CA ILE A 101 -3.21 2.36 1.09
C ILE A 101 -3.03 3.85 0.90
N LEU A 102 -2.54 4.26 -0.26
CA LEU A 102 -2.55 5.65 -0.70
C LEU A 102 -3.32 5.75 -2.02
N ALA A 103 -4.42 6.49 -1.99
CA ALA A 103 -5.15 6.88 -3.19
C ALA A 103 -4.88 8.36 -3.47
N GLY A 104 -4.33 8.69 -4.63
CA GLY A 104 -3.89 10.04 -4.94
C GLY A 104 -2.95 10.19 -6.12
N GLU A 105 -2.15 11.26 -6.08
CA GLU A 105 -1.24 11.69 -7.14
C GLU A 105 0.21 11.81 -6.63
N ARG A 106 1.16 11.63 -7.56
CA ARG A 106 2.61 11.63 -7.31
C ARG A 106 2.96 10.66 -6.18
N ILE A 107 2.39 9.47 -6.25
CA ILE A 107 2.70 8.38 -5.34
C ILE A 107 4.13 7.94 -5.63
N ASP A 108 4.96 7.90 -4.59
CA ASP A 108 6.26 7.21 -4.58
C ASP A 108 6.24 6.25 -3.41
N LEU A 109 6.22 4.96 -3.74
CA LEU A 109 6.19 3.83 -2.82
C LEU A 109 7.53 3.10 -2.90
N TYR A 110 8.13 2.87 -1.76
CA TYR A 110 9.30 2.02 -1.60
C TYR A 110 9.05 1.05 -0.44
N ALA A 111 9.16 -0.24 -0.68
CA ALA A 111 8.95 -1.28 0.32
C ALA A 111 10.11 -2.28 0.32
N VAL A 112 10.48 -2.75 1.51
CA VAL A 112 11.44 -3.83 1.72
C VAL A 112 10.85 -4.82 2.71
N GLY A 113 10.83 -6.08 2.35
CA GLY A 113 10.30 -7.14 3.20
C GLY A 113 9.60 -8.20 2.36
N SER A 114 8.46 -8.67 2.83
CA SER A 114 7.62 -9.62 2.11
C SER A 114 6.17 -9.18 2.12
N GLY A 115 5.49 -9.28 0.99
CA GLY A 115 4.09 -8.88 0.94
C GLY A 115 3.47 -8.94 -0.44
N ARG A 116 2.29 -8.35 -0.52
CA ARG A 116 1.53 -8.17 -1.75
C ARG A 116 1.11 -6.72 -1.88
N ALA A 117 1.21 -6.19 -3.08
CA ALA A 117 0.79 -4.86 -3.43
C ALA A 117 -0.27 -4.89 -4.53
N ILE A 118 -1.17 -3.91 -4.50
CA ILE A 118 -2.10 -3.59 -5.57
C ILE A 118 -1.74 -2.21 -6.07
N LEU A 119 -1.41 -2.11 -7.35
CA LEU A 119 -1.13 -0.86 -8.03
C LEU A 119 -2.18 -0.69 -9.12
N TRP A 120 -2.84 0.45 -9.15
CA TRP A 120 -3.90 0.71 -10.12
C TRP A 120 -3.89 2.17 -10.54
N GLY A 121 -3.90 2.44 -11.83
CA GLY A 121 -3.86 3.79 -12.39
C GLY A 121 -2.77 3.96 -13.44
N LYS A 122 -2.02 5.06 -13.37
CA LYS A 122 -0.95 5.38 -14.31
C LYS A 122 0.37 5.47 -13.57
N GLY A 123 1.33 4.64 -13.94
CA GLY A 123 2.63 4.64 -13.29
C GLY A 123 3.49 3.48 -13.73
N THR A 124 4.62 3.33 -13.07
CA THR A 124 5.50 2.17 -13.20
C THR A 124 5.82 1.61 -11.84
N TYR A 125 6.25 0.34 -11.82
CA TYR A 125 6.79 -0.30 -10.64
C TYR A 125 7.94 -1.20 -11.00
N GLU A 126 8.78 -1.48 -10.01
CA GLU A 126 9.94 -2.33 -10.09
C GLU A 126 9.98 -3.29 -8.92
N VAL A 127 10.26 -4.57 -9.20
CA VAL A 127 10.49 -5.58 -8.16
C VAL A 127 11.95 -6.04 -8.22
N ASN A 128 12.62 -6.01 -7.08
CA ASN A 128 14.00 -6.50 -6.89
C ASN A 128 15.06 -5.92 -7.84
N GLY A 129 14.87 -4.73 -8.41
CA GLY A 129 15.84 -4.18 -9.37
C GLY A 129 15.67 -4.66 -10.81
N LEU A 130 14.74 -5.58 -11.07
CA LEU A 130 14.81 -6.46 -12.25
C LEU A 130 13.65 -6.31 -13.22
N ILE A 131 12.45 -5.94 -12.75
CA ILE A 131 11.23 -5.96 -13.58
C ILE A 131 10.54 -4.61 -13.49
N THR A 132 10.76 -3.72 -14.47
CA THR A 132 9.94 -2.51 -14.62
C THR A 132 8.66 -2.83 -15.39
N ASN A 133 7.50 -2.62 -14.77
CA ASN A 133 6.19 -2.79 -15.41
C ASN A 133 5.31 -1.54 -15.23
N VAL A 134 4.23 -1.45 -16.00
CA VAL A 134 3.23 -0.38 -15.86
C VAL A 134 2.18 -0.72 -14.82
N TRP A 135 1.60 0.30 -14.19
CA TRP A 135 0.44 0.09 -13.34
C TRP A 135 -0.71 -0.47 -14.18
N PRO A 136 -1.28 -1.62 -13.82
CA PRO A 136 -2.35 -2.22 -14.59
C PRO A 136 -3.63 -1.38 -14.50
N GLY A 137 -4.38 -1.34 -15.61
CA GLY A 137 -5.71 -0.73 -15.66
C GLY A 137 -6.78 -1.55 -14.92
N THR A 138 -6.44 -2.78 -14.55
CA THR A 138 -7.20 -3.73 -13.74
C THR A 138 -6.49 -3.96 -12.39
N ILE A 139 -7.21 -4.48 -11.40
CA ILE A 139 -6.59 -4.83 -10.11
C ILE A 139 -5.74 -6.08 -10.33
N GLU A 140 -4.42 -5.91 -10.29
CA GLU A 140 -3.48 -7.04 -10.23
C GLU A 140 -2.71 -6.99 -8.91
N THR A 141 -2.32 -8.17 -8.44
CA THR A 141 -1.56 -8.33 -7.21
C THR A 141 -0.11 -8.60 -7.56
N VAL A 142 0.80 -7.77 -7.06
CA VAL A 142 2.25 -7.89 -7.21
C VAL A 142 2.82 -8.41 -5.91
N SER A 143 3.54 -9.53 -5.94
CA SER A 143 4.31 -10.02 -4.80
C SER A 143 5.71 -9.46 -4.83
N TYR A 144 6.26 -9.12 -3.66
CA TYR A 144 7.64 -8.69 -3.47
C TYR A 144 8.17 -9.26 -2.16
#